data_AF-C1BYU3-F1
#
_entry.id   AF-C1BYU3-F1
#
_cell.length_a   1.000
_cell.length_b   1.000
_cell.length_c   1.000
_cell.angle_alpha   90.00
_cell.angle_beta   90.00
_cell.angle_gamma   90.00
#
_symmetry.space_group_name_H-M   'P 1'
#
loop_
_entity.id
_entity.type
_entity.pdbx_description
1 polymer ?
#
loop_
_entity_poly.entity_id
_entity_poly.type
_entity_poly.pdbx_seq_one_letter_code
_entity_poly.pdbx_strand_id
1 'polypeptide(L)' 'MEIASLEPSLYTVKAVFILDNDGNRLLSKYYDTELYPSMKEQKNFEKNVFNKTHKADSG' A
#
# COMPACT_ATOMS: atom_id res chain seq x y z
N MET A 1 -21.24 16.14 16.38
CA MET A 1 -20.56 14.89 16.77
C MET A 1 -19.70 14.53 15.59
N GLU A 2 -18.44 14.95 15.62
CA GLU A 2 -17.50 14.58 14.56
C GLU A 2 -17.35 13.07 14.64
N ILE A 3 -17.73 12.39 13.57
CA ILE A 3 -17.24 11.08 13.23
C ILE A 3 -15.72 11.24 13.05
N ALA A 4 -15.00 11.32 14.16
CA ALA A 4 -13.62 10.88 14.22
C ALA A 4 -13.71 9.40 13.88
N SER A 5 -13.68 9.13 12.57
CA SER A 5 -13.52 7.81 12.00
C SER A 5 -12.47 7.13 12.85
N LEU A 6 -12.85 6.06 13.54
CA LEU A 6 -11.89 5.08 14.04
C LEU A 6 -11.22 4.50 12.79
N GLU A 7 -10.34 5.27 12.14
CA GLU A 7 -9.26 4.71 11.37
C GLU A 7 -8.60 3.75 12.35
N PRO A 8 -8.63 2.43 12.07
CA PRO A 8 -8.08 1.49 12.99
C PRO A 8 -6.65 1.92 13.30
N SER A 9 -6.32 2.15 14.57
CA SER A 9 -4.96 2.45 14.99
C SER A 9 -4.17 1.15 14.89
N LEU A 10 -3.72 0.81 13.67
CA LEU A 10 -3.37 -0.56 13.33
C LEU A 10 -1.86 -0.78 13.43
N TYR A 11 -1.41 -1.26 14.60
CA TYR A 11 -0.04 -1.79 14.78
C TYR A 11 0.28 -2.98 13.85
N THR A 12 -0.71 -3.54 13.14
CA THR A 12 -0.57 -4.75 12.32
C THR A 12 -0.37 -4.49 10.83
N VAL A 13 -0.94 -3.42 10.26
CA VAL A 13 -0.86 -3.13 8.81
C VAL A 13 -0.02 -1.87 8.60
N LYS A 14 1.07 -2.03 7.86
CA LYS A 14 2.00 -0.95 7.56
C LYS A 14 1.56 -0.09 6.38
N ALA A 15 0.88 -0.68 5.41
CA ALA A 15 0.37 -0.01 4.21
C ALA A 15 -0.79 -0.78 3.57
N VAL A 16 -1.71 -0.06 2.93
CA VAL A 16 -2.74 -0.57 2.03
C VAL A 16 -2.63 0.18 0.71
N PHE A 17 -2.61 -0.53 -0.41
CA PHE A 17 -2.58 0.09 -1.74
C PHE A 17 -3.31 -0.77 -2.76
N ILE A 18 -3.82 -0.12 -3.80
CA ILE A 18 -4.52 -0.72 -4.92
C ILE A 18 -3.74 -0.35 -6.18
N LEU A 19 -3.34 -1.37 -6.94
CA LEU A 19 -2.67 -1.21 -8.22
C LEU A 19 -3.61 -1.64 -9.34
N ASP A 20 -3.47 -1.03 -10.52
CA ASP A 20 -4.06 -1.56 -11.74
C ASP A 20 -3.31 -2.80 -12.25
N ASN A 21 -3.77 -3.35 -13.38
CA ASN A 21 -3.20 -4.55 -13.97
C ASN A 21 -1.76 -4.35 -14.51
N ASP A 22 -1.32 -3.11 -14.72
CA ASP A 22 0.03 -2.79 -15.18
C ASP A 22 0.96 -2.45 -13.99
N GLY A 23 0.45 -2.49 -12.76
CA GLY A 23 1.19 -2.20 -11.53
C GLY A 23 1.26 -0.73 -11.19
N ASN A 24 0.47 0.14 -11.82
CA ASN A 24 0.38 1.55 -11.46
C ASN A 24 -0.55 1.75 -10.27
N ARG A 25 -0.15 2.63 -9.36
CA ARG A 25 -0.92 2.97 -8.17
C ARG A 25 -2.19 3.74 -8.52
N LEU A 26 -3.34 3.18 -8.14
CA LEU A 26 -4.63 3.88 -8.13
C LEU A 26 -4.87 4.58 -6.80
N LEU A 27 -4.59 3.89 -5.69
CA LEU A 27 -4.73 4.40 -4.34
C LEU A 27 -3.66 3.82 -3.42
N SER A 28 -3.21 4.61 -2.44
CA SER A 28 -2.32 4.13 -1.38
C SER A 28 -2.55 4.86 -0.07
N LYS A 29 -2.42 4.14 1.04
CA LYS A 29 -2.34 4.67 2.39
C LYS A 29 -1.24 3.96 3.15
N TYR A 30 -0.29 4.74 3.68
CA TYR A 30 0.83 4.25 4.47
C TYR A 30 0.63 4.69 5.91
N TYR A 31 0.64 3.71 6.82
CA TYR A 31 0.43 3.93 8.26
C TYR A 31 1.77 3.97 9.02
N ASP A 32 2.80 3.32 8.47
CA ASP A 32 4.16 3.32 9.01
C ASP A 32 5.02 4.35 8.24
N THR A 33 5.02 5.60 8.72
CA THR A 33 5.74 6.71 8.09
C THR A 33 7.25 6.64 8.27
N GLU A 34 7.73 5.86 9.24
CA GLU A 34 9.17 5.65 9.46
C GLU A 34 9.75 4.64 8.47
N LEU A 35 8.99 3.59 8.12
CA LEU A 35 9.44 2.58 7.17
C LEU A 35 9.39 3.04 5.71
N TYR A 36 8.42 3.90 5.36
CA TYR A 36 8.24 4.40 3.99
C TYR A 36 8.09 5.94 3.95
N PRO A 37 9.15 6.68 4.33
CA PRO A 37 9.05 8.12 4.55
C PRO A 37 8.88 8.92 3.26
N SER A 38 9.27 8.38 2.10
CA SER A 38 9.16 9.08 0.81
C SER A 38 8.27 8.37 -0.21
N MET A 39 7.69 9.16 -1.12
CA MET A 39 6.96 8.64 -2.29
C MET A 39 7.79 7.68 -3.15
N LYS A 40 9.12 7.86 -3.20
CA LYS A 40 10.02 7.00 -3.96
C LYS A 40 10.11 5.61 -3.33
N GLU A 41 10.26 5.53 -2.01
CA GLU A 41 10.33 4.25 -1.29
C GLU A 41 8.99 3.51 -1.33
N GLN A 42 7.88 4.25 -1.21
CA GLN A 42 6.54 3.70 -1.38
C GLN A 42 6.35 3.07 -2.77
N LYS A 43 6.68 3.78 -3.85
CA LYS A 43 6.58 3.25 -5.22
C LYS A 43 7.51 2.06 -5.47
N ASN A 44 8.72 2.09 -4.91
CA ASN A 44 9.63 0.96 -4.98
C ASN A 44 9.05 -0.28 -4.27
N PHE A 45 8.45 -0.10 -3.10
CA PHE A 45 7.79 -1.17 -2.36
C PHE A 45 6.62 -1.76 -3.16
N GLU A 46 5.74 -0.92 -3.71
CA GLU A 46 4.62 -1.37 -4.55
C GLU A 46 5.08 -2.15 -5.77
N LYS A 47 6.07 -1.63 -6.51
CA LYS A 47 6.65 -2.32 -7.66
C LYS A 47 7.21 -3.70 -7.26
N ASN A 48 7.85 -3.79 -6.10
CA ASN A 48 8.37 -5.05 -5.59
C ASN A 48 7.25 -6.03 -5.22
N VAL A 49 6.14 -5.56 -4.63
CA VAL A 49 4.98 -6.40 -4.33
C VAL A 49 4.34 -6.89 -5.64
N PHE A 50 4.04 -5.98 -6.56
CA PHE A 50 3.47 -6.31 -7.87
C PHE A 50 4.30 -7.37 -8.61
N ASN A 51 5.61 -7.17 -8.73
CA ASN A 51 6.49 -8.12 -9.39
C ASN A 51 6.48 -9.52 -8.75
N LYS A 52 6.21 -9.62 -7.44
CA LYS A 52 6.15 -10.88 -6.70
C LYS A 52 4.77 -11.56 -6.75
N THR A 53 3.69 -10.80 -6.95
CA THR A 53 2.31 -11.33 -6.86
C THR A 53 1.58 -11.37 -8.19
N HIS A 54 1.93 -10.54 -9.17
CA HIS A 54 1.22 -10.42 -10.45
C HIS A 54 1.24 -11.73 -11.28
N LYS A 55 2.25 -12.60 -11.07
CA LYS A 55 2.32 -13.92 -11.74
C LYS A 55 1.47 -15.00 -11.09
N ALA A 56 0.87 -14.74 -9.93
CA ALA A 56 0.07 -15.73 -9.21
C ALA A 56 -1.34 -15.93 -9.81
N ASP A 57 -1.77 -15.04 -10.72
CA ASP A 57 -3.12 -15.03 -11.31
C ASP A 57 -3.19 -15.67 -12.72
N SER A 58 -2.17 -16.44 -13.11
CA SER A 58 -2.09 -17.11 -14.42
C SER A 58 -2.37 -18.62 -14.36
N GLY A 59 -3.04 -19.10 -13.31
CA GLY A 59 -3.31 -20.53 -13.04
C GLY A 59 -4.78 -20.84 -12.83
#